data_AF-A0A1I0IT35-F1
#
_entry.id   AF-A0A1I0IT35-F1
#
_cell.length_a   1.000
_cell.length_b   1.000
_cell.length_c   1.000
_cell.angle_alpha   90.00
_cell.angle_beta   90.00
_cell.angle_gamma   90.00
#
_symmetry.space_group_name_H-M   'P 1'
#
loop_
_entity.id
_entity.type
_entity.pdbx_description
1 polymer ?
#
loop_
_entity_poly.entity_id
_entity_poly.type
_entity_poly.pdbx_seq_one_letter_code
_entity_poly.pdbx_strand_id
1 'polypeptide(L)'
;MRAVIKSTMLTLLFCLLGSITSFAGEWVQDEIGWLYINNDSNYLVNEWQEVDGRHYYFGSDGYMLSNQITPDEYWIGADGYWINDSGINQEVMAEKSMNSSLLVFDKFSHQMELWVNGEKIYNCLGIAGALMGDKEIEGDYKTPVGEFYVCVKNANSNYHKALGLSYPNLEDAERGISQGLISVAQYGKIVNAVQSGGKPDWYTPLGGEIMIHGARGVTDGTRGCIGIRDSDIDYIWNFVDVGTKVIIQDN
;
A
#
# COMPACT_ATOMS: atom_id res chain seq x y z
N MET A 1 4.21 95.33 2.78
CA MET A 1 4.83 94.21 3.52
C MET A 1 3.75 93.45 4.26
N ARG A 2 3.54 92.18 3.93
CA ARG A 2 3.40 91.00 4.81
C ARG A 2 2.67 89.89 4.07
N ALA A 3 3.19 88.69 4.25
CA ALA A 3 3.17 87.60 3.31
C ALA A 3 2.02 86.60 3.53
N VAL A 4 1.82 85.81 2.49
CA VAL A 4 0.99 84.60 2.34
C VAL A 4 1.28 83.56 3.44
N ILE A 5 0.27 82.76 3.83
CA ILE A 5 0.34 81.28 3.98
C ILE A 5 -1.09 80.73 4.13
N LYS A 6 -1.52 79.94 3.15
CA LYS A 6 -2.61 78.96 3.25
C LYS A 6 -2.05 77.74 4.01
N SER A 7 -2.77 77.21 4.99
CA SER A 7 -2.43 75.90 5.56
C SER A 7 -3.69 75.09 5.84
N THR A 8 -3.86 74.04 5.06
CA THR A 8 -4.84 72.95 5.16
C THR A 8 -4.50 72.06 6.36
N MET A 9 -5.49 71.78 7.22
CA MET A 9 -5.37 70.73 8.24
C MET A 9 -5.33 69.36 7.55
N LEU A 10 -4.20 68.66 7.71
CA LEU A 10 -4.01 67.27 7.31
C LEU A 10 -4.46 66.37 8.45
N THR A 11 -5.57 65.65 8.27
CA THR A 11 -6.01 64.61 9.21
C THR A 11 -5.21 63.33 8.93
N LEU A 12 -4.27 62.98 9.82
CA LEU A 12 -3.59 61.69 9.79
C LEU A 12 -4.59 60.59 10.15
N LEU A 13 -5.01 59.81 9.16
CA LEU A 13 -5.74 58.57 9.37
C LEU A 13 -4.73 57.49 9.79
N PHE A 14 -4.72 57.16 11.08
CA PHE A 14 -3.89 56.09 11.64
C PHE A 14 -4.55 54.75 11.28
N CYS A 15 -4.19 54.17 10.13
CA CYS A 15 -4.53 52.78 9.83
C CYS A 15 -3.68 51.88 10.74
N LEU A 16 -4.25 51.47 11.88
CA LEU A 16 -3.85 50.24 12.55
C LEU A 16 -4.18 49.08 11.59
N LEU A 17 -3.25 48.75 10.71
CA LEU A 17 -3.21 47.44 10.07
C LEU A 17 -2.83 46.45 11.18
N GLY A 18 -3.82 46.07 12.00
CA GLY A 18 -3.71 44.85 12.78
C GLY A 18 -3.49 43.72 11.78
N SER A 19 -2.32 43.11 11.83
CA SER A 19 -2.05 41.88 11.10
C SER A 19 -3.15 40.89 11.47
N ILE A 20 -4.10 40.64 10.55
CA ILE A 20 -4.92 39.46 10.64
C ILE A 20 -3.97 38.29 10.48
N THR A 21 -3.58 37.68 11.59
CA THR A 21 -2.97 36.35 11.55
C THR A 21 -4.03 35.44 10.92
N SER A 22 -3.82 35.07 9.66
CA SER A 22 -4.50 33.91 9.09
C SER A 22 -4.07 32.73 9.95
N PHE A 23 -4.94 32.26 10.84
CA PHE A 23 -4.73 30.95 11.43
C PHE A 23 -4.78 29.94 10.26
N ALA A 24 -3.74 29.12 10.14
CA ALA A 24 -3.90 27.86 9.42
C ALA A 24 -4.84 26.99 10.25
N GLY A 25 -5.58 26.07 9.61
CA GLY A 25 -6.49 25.18 10.33
C GLY A 25 -5.79 24.40 11.45
N GLU A 26 -6.57 23.97 12.44
CA GLU A 26 -6.08 23.42 13.71
C GLU A 26 -6.35 21.91 13.81
N TRP A 27 -5.34 21.15 14.23
CA TRP A 27 -5.48 19.75 14.59
C TRP A 27 -6.10 19.60 15.97
N VAL A 28 -7.13 18.77 16.08
CA VAL A 28 -7.77 18.42 17.36
C VAL A 28 -7.77 16.91 17.51
N GLN A 29 -7.38 16.40 18.68
CA GLN A 29 -7.39 14.97 18.98
C GLN A 29 -8.35 14.68 20.14
N ASP A 30 -9.15 13.62 19.99
CA ASP A 30 -9.96 13.06 21.06
C ASP A 30 -9.68 11.55 21.25
N GLU A 31 -10.58 10.85 21.95
CA GLU A 31 -10.45 9.40 22.20
C GLU A 31 -10.66 8.54 20.94
N ILE A 32 -11.31 9.08 19.91
CA ILE A 32 -11.62 8.38 18.66
C ILE A 32 -10.50 8.57 17.65
N GLY A 33 -9.99 9.80 17.51
CA GLY A 33 -8.90 10.07 16.57
C GLY A 33 -8.59 11.54 16.38
N TRP A 34 -8.03 11.84 15.21
CA TRP A 34 -7.65 13.19 14.81
C TRP A 34 -8.73 13.83 13.95
N LEU A 35 -9.08 15.06 14.25
CA LEU A 35 -9.96 15.95 13.50
C LEU A 35 -9.14 17.14 13.01
N TYR A 36 -9.61 17.81 11.97
CA TYR A 36 -9.04 19.07 11.50
C TYR A 36 -10.12 20.13 11.38
N ILE A 37 -9.88 21.28 12.01
CA ILE A 37 -10.77 22.42 12.02
C ILE A 37 -10.26 23.43 10.99
N ASN A 38 -11.07 23.74 9.99
CA ASN A 38 -10.73 24.73 8.99
C ASN A 38 -10.88 26.17 9.50
N ASN A 39 -10.54 27.15 8.67
CA ASN A 39 -10.57 28.58 9.05
C ASN A 39 -11.98 29.09 9.39
N ASP A 40 -13.03 28.41 8.93
CA ASP A 40 -14.42 28.73 9.23
C ASP A 40 -14.92 28.04 10.52
N SER A 41 -14.01 27.46 11.31
CA SER A 41 -14.30 26.70 12.54
C SER A 41 -15.17 25.46 12.32
N ASN A 42 -15.16 24.90 11.11
CA ASN A 42 -15.85 23.65 10.77
C ASN A 42 -14.87 22.48 10.67
N TYR A 43 -15.33 21.29 11.05
CA TYR A 43 -14.60 20.04 10.83
C TYR A 43 -14.59 19.66 9.35
N LEU A 44 -13.46 19.15 8.86
CA LEU A 44 -13.37 18.54 7.54
C LEU A 44 -14.07 17.18 7.51
N VAL A 45 -14.79 16.89 6.43
CA VAL A 45 -15.57 15.65 6.25
C VAL A 45 -15.54 15.26 4.78
N ASN A 46 -15.16 14.01 4.48
CA ASN A 46 -14.99 13.47 3.12
C ASN A 46 -14.07 14.32 2.23
N GLU A 47 -13.00 14.88 2.80
CA GLU A 47 -12.16 15.85 2.11
C GLU A 47 -10.68 15.66 2.42
N TRP A 48 -9.83 16.05 1.45
CA TRP A 48 -8.39 16.09 1.58
C TRP A 48 -7.92 17.42 2.18
N GLN A 49 -6.90 17.36 3.03
CA GLN A 49 -6.19 18.53 3.53
C GLN A 49 -4.69 18.33 3.43
N GLU A 50 -4.01 19.32 2.84
CA GLU A 50 -2.56 19.39 2.90
C GLU A 50 -2.13 20.16 4.16
N VAL A 51 -1.25 19.55 4.96
CA VAL A 51 -0.59 20.21 6.10
C VAL A 51 0.91 19.91 6.01
N ASP A 52 1.73 20.96 5.95
CA ASP A 52 3.20 20.87 5.88
C ASP A 52 3.71 19.93 4.77
N GLY A 53 3.07 19.96 3.58
CA GLY A 53 3.43 19.13 2.43
C GLY A 53 2.95 17.68 2.48
N ARG A 54 2.20 17.29 3.54
CA ARG A 54 1.58 15.97 3.67
C ARG A 54 0.08 16.07 3.45
N HIS A 55 -0.49 15.07 2.78
CA HIS A 55 -1.91 15.04 2.44
C HIS A 55 -2.64 14.06 3.34
N TYR A 56 -3.69 14.52 4.00
CA TYR A 56 -4.51 13.76 4.94
C TYR A 56 -5.94 13.69 4.43
N TYR A 57 -6.63 12.58 4.60
CA TYR A 57 -8.04 12.44 4.24
C TYR A 57 -8.90 12.29 5.49
N PHE A 58 -10.00 13.05 5.55
CA PHE A 58 -10.97 12.99 6.65
C PHE A 58 -12.22 12.26 6.18
N GLY A 59 -12.62 11.23 6.93
CA GLY A 59 -13.76 10.38 6.62
C GLY A 59 -15.12 11.09 6.75
N SER A 60 -16.19 10.34 6.53
CA SER A 60 -17.56 10.85 6.64
C SER A 60 -17.99 11.21 8.05
N ASP A 61 -17.29 10.69 9.06
CA ASP A 61 -17.41 11.00 10.48
C ASP A 61 -16.52 12.18 10.91
N GLY A 62 -15.71 12.70 9.99
CA GLY A 62 -14.80 13.82 10.20
C GLY A 62 -13.42 13.43 10.72
N TYR A 63 -13.19 12.16 11.05
CA TYR A 63 -11.90 11.69 11.56
C TYR A 63 -10.91 11.43 10.44
N MET A 64 -9.65 11.76 10.68
CA MET A 64 -8.52 11.45 9.81
C MET A 64 -8.43 9.93 9.64
N LEU A 65 -8.43 9.48 8.38
CA LEU A 65 -8.19 8.08 8.08
C LEU A 65 -6.73 7.72 8.40
N SER A 66 -6.51 6.47 8.76
CA SER A 66 -5.17 5.88 8.93
C SER A 66 -5.21 4.41 8.55
N ASN A 67 -4.11 3.91 7.97
CA ASN A 67 -3.90 2.50 7.60
C ASN A 67 -5.06 1.90 6.77
N GLN A 68 -5.54 2.64 5.77
CA GLN A 68 -6.67 2.23 4.94
C GLN A 68 -6.67 2.94 3.58
N ILE A 69 -7.49 2.43 2.65
CA ILE A 69 -7.69 3.04 1.33
C ILE A 69 -8.83 4.06 1.43
N THR A 70 -8.62 5.26 0.88
CA THR A 70 -9.66 6.29 0.76
C THR A 70 -10.74 5.90 -0.25
N PRO A 71 -11.97 6.47 -0.20
CA PRO A 71 -13.03 6.19 -1.17
C PRO A 71 -12.63 6.46 -2.64
N ASP A 72 -11.69 7.38 -2.84
CA ASP A 72 -11.13 7.79 -4.14
C ASP A 72 -9.79 7.12 -4.47
N GLU A 73 -9.43 6.02 -3.78
CA GLU A 73 -8.37 5.07 -4.14
C GLU A 73 -6.93 5.50 -3.87
N TYR A 74 -6.70 6.07 -2.69
CA TYR A 74 -5.36 6.38 -2.19
C TYR A 74 -5.08 5.62 -0.89
N TRP A 75 -3.86 5.10 -0.74
CA TRP A 75 -3.43 4.44 0.49
C TRP A 75 -2.98 5.46 1.54
N ILE A 76 -3.61 5.43 2.71
CA ILE A 76 -3.23 6.24 3.86
C ILE A 76 -2.39 5.40 4.82
N GLY A 77 -1.20 5.89 5.15
CA GLY A 77 -0.28 5.25 6.08
C GLY A 77 -0.80 5.23 7.52
N ALA A 78 -0.06 4.54 8.40
CA ALA A 78 -0.39 4.43 9.82
C ALA A 78 -0.36 5.79 10.56
N ASP A 79 0.41 6.75 10.06
CA ASP A 79 0.51 8.13 10.54
C ASP A 79 -0.46 9.10 9.84
N GLY A 80 -1.36 8.58 9.01
CA GLY A 80 -2.53 9.30 8.50
C GLY A 80 -2.32 10.09 7.21
N TYR A 81 -1.09 10.17 6.69
CA TYR A 81 -0.88 10.80 5.38
C TYR A 81 -0.87 9.80 4.23
N TRP A 82 -1.21 10.30 3.05
CA TRP A 82 -1.15 9.57 1.80
C TRP A 82 0.28 9.18 1.44
N ILE A 83 0.51 7.88 1.25
CA ILE A 83 1.75 7.33 0.73
C ILE A 83 1.66 7.34 -0.81
N ASN A 84 2.34 8.30 -1.43
CA ASN A 84 2.27 8.55 -2.87
C ASN A 84 3.47 7.99 -3.67
N ASP A 85 4.51 7.52 -2.98
CA ASP A 85 5.68 6.89 -3.59
C ASP A 85 5.76 5.43 -3.13
N SER A 86 6.13 4.56 -4.06
CA SER A 86 6.44 3.17 -3.73
C SER A 86 7.94 3.02 -3.62
N GLY A 87 8.44 2.23 -2.68
CA GLY A 87 9.86 1.85 -2.64
C GLY A 87 10.29 0.95 -3.81
N ILE A 88 9.48 0.81 -4.88
CA ILE A 88 9.74 -0.07 -6.02
C ILE A 88 10.72 0.61 -6.98
N ASN A 89 11.92 0.03 -7.09
CA ASN A 89 12.94 0.52 -8.01
C ASN A 89 12.55 0.23 -9.48
N GLN A 90 12.09 1.26 -10.18
CA GLN A 90 11.58 1.18 -11.54
C GLN A 90 12.63 0.65 -12.54
N GLU A 91 13.89 1.04 -12.41
CA GLU A 91 14.97 0.59 -13.32
C GLU A 91 15.24 -0.91 -13.15
N VAL A 92 15.26 -1.39 -11.91
CA VAL A 92 15.46 -2.81 -11.59
C VAL A 92 14.28 -3.66 -12.07
N MET A 93 13.04 -3.18 -11.93
CA MET A 93 11.85 -3.91 -12.38
C MET A 93 11.72 -3.93 -13.90
N ALA A 94 12.15 -2.87 -14.58
CA ALA A 94 12.31 -2.88 -16.04
C ALA A 94 13.27 -3.99 -16.48
N GLU A 95 14.48 -4.06 -15.91
CA GLU A 95 15.44 -5.10 -16.26
C GLU A 95 14.90 -6.51 -15.97
N LYS A 96 14.35 -6.74 -14.77
CA LYS A 96 13.84 -8.05 -14.35
C LYS A 96 12.64 -8.55 -15.16
N SER A 97 11.90 -7.65 -15.82
CA SER A 97 10.73 -7.98 -16.64
C SER A 97 11.04 -8.09 -18.15
N MET A 98 12.29 -7.96 -18.58
CA MET A 98 12.63 -8.11 -20.01
C MET A 98 12.24 -9.49 -20.56
N ASN A 99 11.56 -9.49 -21.72
CA ASN A 99 11.04 -10.69 -22.40
C ASN A 99 10.05 -11.54 -21.58
N SER A 100 9.42 -10.95 -20.56
CA SER A 100 8.55 -11.62 -19.60
C SER A 100 7.50 -10.65 -19.06
N SER A 101 6.59 -11.19 -18.26
CA SER A 101 5.78 -10.40 -17.32
C SER A 101 6.35 -10.57 -15.91
N LEU A 102 6.14 -9.57 -15.05
CA LEU A 102 6.54 -9.54 -13.64
C LEU A 102 5.48 -8.78 -12.84
N LEU A 103 5.07 -9.34 -11.71
CA LEU A 103 4.30 -8.62 -10.70
C LEU A 103 5.23 -8.17 -9.57
N VAL A 104 5.03 -6.96 -9.08
CA VAL A 104 5.75 -6.42 -7.93
C VAL A 104 4.72 -5.86 -6.96
N PHE A 105 4.82 -6.20 -5.68
CA PHE A 105 3.97 -5.65 -4.64
C PHE A 105 4.83 -5.10 -3.51
N ASP A 106 4.58 -3.86 -3.15
CA ASP A 106 5.22 -3.20 -2.02
C ASP A 106 4.23 -3.12 -0.85
N LYS A 107 4.55 -3.84 0.22
CA LYS A 107 3.67 -3.95 1.38
C LYS A 107 3.49 -2.64 2.12
N PHE A 108 4.50 -1.77 2.13
CA PHE A 108 4.45 -0.49 2.84
C PHE A 108 3.54 0.52 2.14
N SER A 109 3.75 0.74 0.83
CA SER A 109 2.93 1.65 0.03
C SER A 109 1.62 1.04 -0.48
N HIS A 110 1.43 -0.27 -0.30
CA HIS A 110 0.30 -1.04 -0.81
C HIS A 110 0.17 -0.99 -2.35
N GLN A 111 1.22 -0.59 -3.06
CA GLN A 111 1.22 -0.52 -4.52
C GLN A 111 1.59 -1.86 -5.14
N MET A 112 0.80 -2.28 -6.14
CA MET A 112 1.09 -3.39 -7.02
C MET A 112 1.35 -2.86 -8.43
N GLU A 113 2.44 -3.32 -9.04
CA GLU A 113 2.81 -3.00 -10.41
C GLU A 113 2.86 -4.26 -11.28
N LEU A 114 2.37 -4.15 -12.51
CA LEU A 114 2.55 -5.14 -13.56
C LEU A 114 3.51 -4.59 -14.61
N TRP A 115 4.59 -5.33 -14.79
CA TRP A 115 5.65 -5.03 -15.74
C TRP A 115 5.63 -6.07 -16.86
N VAL A 116 5.77 -5.62 -18.10
CA VAL A 116 5.84 -6.48 -19.29
C VAL A 116 6.91 -5.95 -20.23
N ASN A 117 7.90 -6.79 -20.55
CA ASN A 117 8.99 -6.46 -21.47
C ASN A 117 9.73 -5.15 -21.13
N GLY A 118 9.98 -4.91 -19.84
CA GLY A 118 10.70 -3.72 -19.39
C GLY A 118 9.84 -2.47 -19.16
N GLU A 119 8.53 -2.53 -19.45
CA GLU A 119 7.62 -1.41 -19.26
C GLU A 119 6.60 -1.71 -18.15
N LYS A 120 6.38 -0.75 -17.26
CA LYS A 120 5.24 -0.77 -16.34
C LYS A 120 3.98 -0.44 -17.12
N ILE A 121 3.13 -1.43 -17.31
CA ILE A 121 1.90 -1.28 -18.12
C ILE A 121 0.65 -1.08 -17.27
N TYR A 122 0.74 -1.33 -15.96
CA TYR A 122 -0.39 -1.19 -15.04
C TYR A 122 0.08 -1.07 -13.58
N ASN A 123 -0.70 -0.37 -12.76
CA ASN A 123 -0.54 -0.36 -11.32
C ASN A 123 -1.92 -0.26 -10.63
N CYS A 124 -2.00 -0.78 -9.42
CA CYS A 124 -3.19 -0.72 -8.58
C CYS A 124 -2.80 -0.80 -7.10
N LEU A 125 -3.77 -0.65 -6.20
CA LEU A 125 -3.58 -0.88 -4.77
C LEU A 125 -3.87 -2.34 -4.40
N GLY A 126 -3.22 -2.85 -3.38
CA GLY A 126 -3.51 -4.17 -2.79
C GLY A 126 -3.58 -4.08 -1.27
N ILE A 127 -4.34 -4.98 -0.62
CA ILE A 127 -4.35 -5.14 0.83
C ILE A 127 -3.55 -6.38 1.19
N ALA A 128 -2.49 -6.19 1.98
CA ALA A 128 -1.64 -7.27 2.48
C ALA A 128 -2.28 -8.01 3.68
N GLY A 129 -1.52 -8.94 4.26
CA GLY A 129 -1.83 -9.56 5.54
C GLY A 129 -1.97 -8.52 6.66
N ALA A 130 -2.82 -8.81 7.64
CA ALA A 130 -3.12 -7.89 8.74
C ALA A 130 -1.92 -7.54 9.65
N LEU A 131 -0.86 -8.35 9.64
CA LEU A 131 0.36 -8.10 10.41
C LEU A 131 1.55 -7.79 9.51
N MET A 132 2.38 -6.85 9.97
CA MET A 132 3.61 -6.41 9.29
C MET A 132 4.75 -7.43 9.45
N GLY A 133 5.78 -7.26 8.60
CA GLY A 133 6.97 -8.10 8.57
C GLY A 133 6.81 -9.34 7.69
N ASP A 134 7.90 -10.10 7.55
CA ASP A 134 7.94 -11.31 6.72
C ASP A 134 7.21 -12.49 7.37
N LYS A 135 6.62 -13.34 6.52
CA LYS A 135 5.85 -14.51 6.92
C LYS A 135 6.77 -15.64 7.35
N GLU A 136 6.59 -16.11 8.57
CA GLU A 136 7.48 -17.11 9.17
C GLU A 136 6.81 -18.47 9.39
N ILE A 137 5.53 -18.48 9.76
CA ILE A 137 4.77 -19.68 10.13
C ILE A 137 3.31 -19.60 9.66
N GLU A 138 2.65 -20.75 9.58
CA GLU A 138 1.21 -20.81 9.31
C GLU A 138 0.42 -20.02 10.36
N GLY A 139 -0.56 -19.22 9.89
CA GLY A 139 -1.45 -18.47 10.78
C GLY A 139 -0.87 -17.21 11.43
N ASP A 140 0.29 -16.72 11.00
CA ASP A 140 0.86 -15.44 11.48
C ASP A 140 0.24 -14.18 10.84
N TYR A 141 -0.70 -14.31 9.91
CA TYR A 141 -1.39 -13.21 9.23
C TYR A 141 -0.48 -12.24 8.47
N LYS A 142 0.74 -12.66 8.12
CA LYS A 142 1.70 -11.84 7.35
C LYS A 142 1.72 -12.25 5.88
N THR A 143 1.90 -11.28 5.00
CA THR A 143 2.27 -11.53 3.59
C THR A 143 3.79 -11.70 3.50
N PRO A 144 4.28 -12.76 2.84
CA PRO A 144 5.71 -13.02 2.74
C PRO A 144 6.44 -11.95 1.93
N VAL A 145 7.73 -11.78 2.21
CA VAL A 145 8.66 -10.91 1.49
C VAL A 145 9.64 -11.79 0.73
N GLY A 146 9.99 -11.42 -0.51
CA GLY A 146 10.95 -12.13 -1.33
C GLY A 146 10.48 -12.36 -2.77
N GLU A 147 11.19 -13.25 -3.47
CA GLU A 147 10.88 -13.61 -4.84
C GLU A 147 10.07 -14.92 -4.91
N PHE A 148 8.98 -14.89 -5.67
CA PHE A 148 8.05 -15.98 -5.89
C PHE A 148 7.68 -16.07 -7.37
N TYR A 149 6.81 -17.01 -7.71
CA TYR A 149 6.12 -17.06 -8.98
C TYR A 149 4.69 -17.55 -8.79
N VAL A 150 3.84 -17.27 -9.78
CA VAL A 150 2.50 -17.82 -9.86
C VAL A 150 2.60 -19.31 -10.13
N CYS A 151 2.24 -20.16 -9.18
CA CYS A 151 2.23 -21.61 -9.33
C CYS A 151 0.83 -22.20 -9.55
N VAL A 152 -0.22 -21.39 -9.33
CA VAL A 152 -1.62 -21.75 -9.55
C VAL A 152 -2.37 -20.57 -10.15
N LYS A 153 -3.19 -20.81 -11.18
CA LYS A 153 -4.20 -19.85 -11.67
C LYS A 153 -5.59 -20.45 -11.45
N ASN A 154 -6.41 -19.82 -10.61
CA ASN A 154 -7.79 -20.21 -10.36
C ASN A 154 -8.75 -19.12 -10.83
N ALA A 155 -9.45 -19.38 -11.94
CA ALA A 155 -10.41 -18.44 -12.54
C ALA A 155 -11.79 -18.45 -11.86
N ASN A 156 -12.07 -19.45 -11.00
CA ASN A 156 -13.36 -19.65 -10.34
C ASN A 156 -13.16 -19.70 -8.81
N SER A 157 -12.44 -18.73 -8.26
CA SER A 157 -12.21 -18.66 -6.83
C SER A 157 -13.45 -18.11 -6.12
N ASN A 158 -13.54 -18.28 -4.79
CA ASN A 158 -14.55 -17.60 -3.97
C ASN A 158 -14.31 -16.07 -3.87
N TYR A 159 -13.22 -15.57 -4.45
CA TYR A 159 -12.77 -14.17 -4.44
C TYR A 159 -12.58 -13.68 -5.89
N HIS A 160 -13.52 -14.04 -6.77
CA HIS A 160 -13.49 -13.79 -8.22
C HIS A 160 -12.40 -14.58 -8.97
N LYS A 161 -11.14 -14.14 -8.91
CA LYS A 161 -9.97 -14.81 -9.48
C LYS A 161 -8.87 -14.91 -8.43
N ALA A 162 -7.98 -15.88 -8.55
CA ALA A 162 -6.84 -16.01 -7.65
C ALA A 162 -5.58 -16.56 -8.35
N LEU A 163 -4.45 -15.94 -8.08
CA LEU A 163 -3.11 -16.32 -8.50
C LEU A 163 -2.35 -16.82 -7.27
N GLY A 164 -2.06 -18.12 -7.20
CA GLY A 164 -1.37 -18.72 -6.06
C GLY A 164 0.13 -18.62 -6.19
N LEU A 165 0.80 -18.18 -5.12
CA LEU A 165 2.23 -17.94 -5.10
C LEU A 165 3.01 -19.16 -4.66
N SER A 166 4.23 -19.29 -5.16
CA SER A 166 5.20 -20.32 -4.79
C SER A 166 5.83 -20.09 -3.40
N TYR A 167 5.06 -19.56 -2.44
CA TYR A 167 5.45 -19.54 -1.03
C TYR A 167 5.17 -20.93 -0.42
N PRO A 168 6.06 -21.50 0.39
CA PRO A 168 7.40 -20.99 0.74
C PRO A 168 8.41 -21.12 -0.40
N ASN A 169 9.33 -20.15 -0.52
CA ASN A 169 10.46 -20.21 -1.46
C ASN A 169 11.67 -20.98 -0.85
N LEU A 170 12.84 -20.93 -1.49
CA LEU A 170 14.04 -21.61 -0.98
C LEU A 170 14.55 -21.02 0.33
N GLU A 171 14.57 -19.69 0.46
CA GLU A 171 15.00 -18.99 1.66
C GLU A 171 14.07 -19.29 2.85
N ASP A 172 12.76 -19.31 2.61
CA ASP A 172 11.76 -19.73 3.60
C ASP A 172 11.98 -21.16 4.07
N ALA A 173 12.28 -22.07 3.14
CA ALA A 173 12.55 -23.47 3.46
C ALA A 173 13.84 -23.62 4.29
N GLU A 174 14.90 -22.90 3.92
CA GLU A 174 16.18 -22.87 4.64
C GLU A 174 16.02 -22.29 6.06
N ARG A 175 15.27 -21.19 6.20
CA ARG A 175 14.89 -20.64 7.50
C ARG A 175 14.08 -21.67 8.30
N GLY A 176 13.09 -22.29 7.67
CA GLY A 176 12.24 -23.30 8.32
C GLY A 176 13.01 -24.48 8.87
N ILE A 177 13.96 -25.05 8.10
CA ILE A 177 14.74 -26.21 8.55
C ILE A 177 15.77 -25.82 9.62
N SER A 178 16.41 -24.64 9.49
CA SER A 178 17.40 -24.16 10.47
C SER A 178 16.79 -23.83 11.82
N GLN A 179 15.53 -23.37 11.85
CA GLN A 179 14.77 -23.10 13.07
C GLN A 179 14.04 -24.34 13.62
N GLY A 180 14.09 -25.49 12.93
CA GLY A 180 13.39 -26.71 13.33
C GLY A 180 11.86 -26.65 13.16
N LEU A 181 11.35 -25.71 12.36
CA LEU A 181 9.92 -25.57 12.06
C LEU A 181 9.42 -26.66 11.11
N ILE A 182 10.28 -27.11 10.18
CA ILE A 182 9.95 -28.18 9.23
C ILE A 182 10.94 -29.33 9.32
N SER A 183 10.49 -30.52 8.94
CA SER A 183 11.34 -31.71 8.83
C SER A 183 12.21 -31.68 7.57
N VAL A 184 13.31 -32.46 7.56
CA VAL A 184 14.15 -32.67 6.36
C VAL A 184 13.33 -33.16 5.16
N ALA A 185 12.30 -33.99 5.40
CA ALA A 185 11.42 -34.46 4.33
C ALA A 185 10.56 -33.35 3.74
N GLN A 186 10.01 -32.45 4.56
CA GLN A 186 9.25 -31.28 4.09
C GLN A 186 10.16 -30.30 3.35
N TYR A 187 11.35 -30.03 3.89
CA TYR A 187 12.37 -29.22 3.23
C TYR A 187 12.68 -29.75 1.82
N GLY A 188 12.98 -31.05 1.69
CA GLY A 188 13.25 -31.67 0.39
C GLY A 188 12.09 -31.57 -0.60
N LYS A 189 10.83 -31.68 -0.14
CA LYS A 189 9.65 -31.49 -1.00
C LYS A 189 9.54 -30.05 -1.51
N ILE A 190 9.73 -29.05 -0.64
CA ILE A 190 9.68 -27.63 -1.02
C ILE A 190 10.78 -27.32 -2.03
N VAL A 191 12.03 -27.69 -1.73
CA VAL A 191 13.18 -27.43 -2.62
C VAL A 191 12.97 -28.06 -4.00
N ASN A 192 12.57 -29.34 -4.06
CA ASN A 192 12.34 -30.03 -5.33
C ASN A 192 11.22 -29.37 -6.16
N ALA A 193 10.13 -28.94 -5.51
CA ALA A 193 9.04 -28.25 -6.18
C ALA A 193 9.50 -26.89 -6.72
N VAL A 194 10.14 -26.07 -5.89
CA VAL A 194 10.60 -24.73 -6.29
C VAL A 194 11.60 -24.78 -7.44
N GLN A 195 12.60 -25.68 -7.36
CA GLN A 195 13.62 -25.85 -8.40
C GLN A 195 13.06 -26.37 -9.74
N SER A 196 11.94 -27.09 -9.71
CA SER A 196 11.26 -27.56 -10.92
C SER A 196 10.18 -26.59 -11.43
N GLY A 197 9.99 -25.42 -10.79
CA GLY A 197 8.94 -24.45 -11.13
C GLY A 197 7.53 -24.91 -10.74
N GLY A 198 7.41 -25.90 -9.86
CA GLY A 198 6.15 -26.47 -9.40
C GLY A 198 5.62 -25.88 -8.10
N LYS A 199 4.35 -26.14 -7.79
CA LYS A 199 3.72 -25.69 -6.53
C LYS A 199 4.39 -26.35 -5.31
N PRO A 200 4.94 -25.58 -4.36
CA PRO A 200 5.47 -26.13 -3.10
C PRO A 200 4.41 -26.85 -2.26
N ASP A 201 4.88 -27.60 -1.27
CA ASP A 201 4.01 -28.18 -0.24
C ASP A 201 3.51 -27.06 0.67
N TRP A 202 2.26 -26.66 0.47
CA TRP A 202 1.60 -25.60 1.24
C TRP A 202 1.15 -26.04 2.63
N TYR A 203 1.18 -27.35 2.92
CA TYR A 203 0.68 -27.91 4.17
C TYR A 203 1.85 -28.32 5.07
N THR A 204 2.74 -27.36 5.31
CA THR A 204 3.84 -27.46 6.28
C THR A 204 3.67 -26.37 7.35
N PRO A 205 4.38 -26.44 8.49
CA PRO A 205 4.33 -25.39 9.51
C PRO A 205 4.69 -23.97 9.04
N LEU A 206 5.33 -23.79 7.87
CA LEU A 206 5.57 -22.47 7.28
C LEU A 206 4.27 -21.86 6.71
N GLY A 207 3.29 -22.70 6.40
CA GLY A 207 2.08 -22.34 5.68
C GLY A 207 2.26 -22.31 4.17
N GLY A 208 1.24 -21.81 3.49
CA GLY A 208 1.13 -21.77 2.04
C GLY A 208 -0.15 -21.04 1.64
N GLU A 209 -0.69 -21.35 0.47
CA GLU A 209 -1.96 -20.76 -0.03
C GLU A 209 -1.96 -19.23 0.01
N ILE A 210 -0.79 -18.61 -0.20
CA ILE A 210 -0.66 -17.18 -0.36
C ILE A 210 -1.09 -16.86 -1.79
N MET A 211 -2.18 -16.09 -1.92
CA MET A 211 -2.78 -15.77 -3.21
C MET A 211 -2.79 -14.25 -3.43
N ILE A 212 -2.66 -13.83 -4.68
CA ILE A 212 -3.18 -12.54 -5.14
C ILE A 212 -4.59 -12.80 -5.66
N HIS A 213 -5.61 -12.17 -5.08
CA HIS A 213 -7.00 -12.44 -5.43
C HIS A 213 -7.84 -11.16 -5.58
N GLY A 214 -9.01 -11.28 -6.21
CA GLY A 214 -10.01 -10.20 -6.31
C GLY A 214 -10.70 -9.91 -4.97
N ALA A 215 -11.87 -9.29 -5.00
CA ALA A 215 -12.69 -9.01 -3.82
C ALA A 215 -11.97 -8.22 -2.69
N ARG A 216 -11.06 -7.29 -3.04
CA ARG A 216 -10.50 -6.32 -2.09
C ARG A 216 -11.63 -5.54 -1.41
N GLY A 217 -11.60 -5.45 -0.08
CA GLY A 217 -12.57 -4.70 0.71
C GLY A 217 -13.52 -5.54 1.58
N VAL A 218 -13.29 -6.84 1.73
CA VAL A 218 -14.04 -7.67 2.70
C VAL A 218 -13.53 -7.56 4.15
N THR A 219 -12.34 -6.99 4.37
CA THR A 219 -11.66 -6.88 5.69
C THR A 219 -10.56 -5.81 5.68
N ASP A 220 -10.14 -5.35 6.88
CA ASP A 220 -9.02 -4.40 7.09
C ASP A 220 -7.61 -5.02 6.86
N GLY A 221 -7.56 -6.29 6.48
CA GLY A 221 -6.35 -7.05 6.20
C GLY A 221 -6.68 -8.49 5.84
N THR A 222 -5.81 -9.17 5.09
CA THR A 222 -5.99 -10.59 4.77
C THR A 222 -5.32 -11.49 5.83
N ARG A 223 -5.39 -12.81 5.64
CA ARG A 223 -4.62 -13.78 6.46
C ARG A 223 -3.20 -14.05 5.91
N GLY A 224 -2.75 -13.23 4.97
CA GLY A 224 -1.44 -13.33 4.31
C GLY A 224 -1.50 -13.19 2.79
N CYS A 225 -2.68 -13.33 2.18
CA CYS A 225 -2.92 -13.03 0.77
C CYS A 225 -2.77 -11.54 0.43
N ILE A 226 -2.82 -11.21 -0.86
CA ILE A 226 -2.90 -9.84 -1.35
C ILE A 226 -4.24 -9.68 -2.06
N GLY A 227 -5.14 -8.89 -1.48
CA GLY A 227 -6.45 -8.59 -2.07
C GLY A 227 -6.39 -7.35 -2.98
N ILE A 228 -6.79 -7.48 -4.24
CA ILE A 228 -6.93 -6.39 -5.23
C ILE A 228 -8.38 -6.29 -5.74
N ARG A 229 -8.77 -5.21 -6.43
CA ARG A 229 -10.15 -5.15 -6.99
C ARG A 229 -10.32 -6.22 -8.06
N ASP A 230 -11.57 -6.63 -8.26
CA ASP A 230 -11.94 -7.56 -9.34
C ASP A 230 -11.51 -7.04 -10.71
N SER A 231 -11.67 -5.74 -10.97
CA SER A 231 -11.20 -5.09 -12.18
C SER A 231 -9.69 -5.17 -12.38
N ASP A 232 -8.93 -5.05 -11.29
CA ASP A 232 -7.47 -4.99 -11.33
C ASP A 232 -6.92 -6.39 -11.65
N ILE A 233 -7.43 -7.42 -10.96
CA ILE A 233 -7.05 -8.80 -11.26
C ILE A 233 -7.54 -9.24 -12.64
N ASP A 234 -8.69 -8.75 -13.12
CA ASP A 234 -9.17 -9.03 -14.47
C ASP A 234 -8.22 -8.50 -15.55
N TYR A 235 -7.63 -7.31 -15.35
CA TYR A 235 -6.62 -6.77 -16.25
C TYR A 235 -5.33 -7.60 -16.18
N ILE A 236 -4.80 -7.79 -14.97
CA ILE A 236 -3.55 -8.51 -14.72
C ILE A 236 -3.59 -9.95 -15.26
N TRP A 237 -4.74 -10.61 -15.16
CA TRP A 237 -4.95 -12.00 -15.56
C TRP A 237 -4.52 -12.31 -17.01
N ASN A 238 -4.59 -11.31 -17.89
CA ASN A 238 -4.28 -11.46 -19.32
C ASN A 238 -2.77 -11.46 -19.62
N PHE A 239 -1.94 -11.06 -18.65
CA PHE A 239 -0.49 -10.92 -18.84
C PHE A 239 0.32 -11.87 -17.96
N VAL A 240 -0.34 -12.62 -17.09
CA VAL A 240 0.30 -13.47 -16.08
C VAL A 240 -0.05 -14.92 -16.36
N ASP A 241 0.94 -15.80 -16.39
CA ASP A 241 0.80 -17.24 -16.54
C ASP A 241 1.41 -17.98 -15.34
N VAL A 242 1.19 -19.30 -15.26
CA VAL A 242 1.94 -20.13 -14.31
C VAL A 242 3.43 -20.02 -14.68
N GLY A 243 4.25 -19.68 -13.68
CA GLY A 243 5.67 -19.37 -13.82
C GLY A 243 5.99 -17.88 -13.90
N THR A 244 5.00 -16.99 -14.06
CA THR A 244 5.24 -15.54 -13.99
C THR A 244 5.78 -15.16 -12.63
N LYS A 245 6.89 -14.41 -12.62
CA LYS A 245 7.56 -13.98 -11.40
C LYS A 245 6.71 -12.97 -10.62
N VAL A 246 6.82 -13.04 -9.30
CA VAL A 246 6.18 -12.13 -8.36
C VAL A 246 7.23 -11.72 -7.33
N ILE A 247 7.44 -10.43 -7.13
CA ILE A 247 8.31 -9.89 -6.10
C ILE A 247 7.44 -9.22 -5.05
N ILE A 248 7.66 -9.54 -3.79
CA ILE A 248 7.03 -8.85 -2.67
C ILE A 248 8.12 -8.21 -1.83
N GLN A 249 8.02 -6.91 -1.60
CA GLN A 249 8.97 -6.12 -0.81
C GLN A 249 8.25 -5.35 0.31
N ASP A 250 9.03 -4.81 1.24
CA ASP A 250 8.56 -4.09 2.42
C ASP A 250 9.52 -2.91 2.68
N ASN A 251 9.52 -1.94 1.74
CA ASN A 251 10.48 -0.83 1.69
C ASN A 251 9.84 0.53 2.00
#